data_AF-A0A918J457-F1
#
_entry.id   AF-A0A918J457-F1
#
_cell.length_a   1.000
_cell.length_b   1.000
_cell.length_c   1.000
_cell.angle_alpha   90.00
_cell.angle_beta   90.00
_cell.angle_gamma   90.00
#
_symmetry.space_group_name_H-M   'P 1'
#
loop_
_entity.id
_entity.type
_entity.pdbx_description
1 polymer ?
#
loop_
_entity_poly.entity_id
_entity_poly.type
_entity_poly.pdbx_seq_one_letter_code
_entity_poly.pdbx_strand_id
1 'polypeptide(L)' 'MVDHEIAYLGSLNFIYNGAHKNYETRIRIADRKAIKELNSEFDTLFDNENYLEKELSEWGGNCMKSA' A
#
# COMPACT_ATOMS: atom_id res chain seq x y z
N MET A 1 -7.46 -1.05 -2.41
CA MET A 1 -8.85 -0.56 -2.34
C MET A 1 -9.69 -1.36 -3.32
N VAL A 2 -11.01 -1.41 -3.15
CA VAL A 2 -11.92 -2.11 -4.07
C VAL A 2 -12.94 -1.09 -4.59
N ASP A 3 -12.95 -0.91 -5.91
CA ASP A 3 -13.90 -0.12 -6.68
C ASP A 3 -14.15 1.32 -6.19
N HIS A 4 -13.20 1.94 -5.49
CA HIS A 4 -13.37 3.25 -4.83
C HIS A 4 -14.56 3.29 -3.84
N GLU A 5 -14.96 2.13 -3.31
CA GLU A 5 -16.10 1.98 -2.40
C GLU A 5 -15.69 1.33 -1.07
N ILE A 6 -14.66 0.48 -1.09
CA ILE A 6 -14.21 -0.26 0.08
C ILE A 6 -12.69 -0.15 0.22
N ALA A 7 -12.24 0.07 1.45
CA ALA A 7 -10.83 -0.03 1.81
C ALA A 7 -10.65 -1.05 2.93
N TYR A 8 -9.57 -1.81 2.86
CA TYR A 8 -9.10 -2.66 3.94
C TYR A 8 -7.78 -2.08 4.43
N LEU A 9 -7.73 -1.73 5.72
CA LEU A 9 -6.55 -1.15 6.38
C LEU A 9 -6.24 -1.92 7.66
N GLY A 10 -5.02 -1.82 8.14
CA GLY A 10 -4.61 -2.45 9.39
C GLY A 10 -3.11 -2.75 9.41
N SER A 11 -2.69 -3.53 10.40
CA SER A 11 -1.29 -3.93 10.57
C SER A 11 -0.91 -5.14 9.70
N LEU A 12 -1.91 -5.83 9.14
CA LEU A 12 -1.72 -7.04 8.34
C LEU A 12 -0.93 -6.77 7.04
N ASN A 13 0.32 -7.21 7.02
CA ASN A 13 1.09 -7.36 5.80
C ASN A 13 0.62 -8.58 4.99
N PHE A 14 0.61 -8.48 3.67
CA PHE A 14 0.16 -9.57 2.76
C PHE A 14 1.25 -10.63 2.53
N ILE A 15 1.73 -11.23 3.62
CA ILE A 15 2.72 -12.32 3.62
C ILE A 15 2.25 -13.48 4.51
N TYR A 16 2.77 -14.68 4.27
CA TYR A 16 2.36 -15.89 4.99
C TYR A 16 2.39 -15.72 6.52
N ASN A 17 3.48 -15.17 7.06
CA ASN A 17 3.61 -14.99 8.50
C ASN A 17 2.61 -13.95 9.05
N GLY A 18 2.31 -12.88 8.30
CA GLY A 18 1.30 -11.89 8.69
C GLY A 18 -0.08 -12.51 8.80
N ALA A 19 -0.43 -13.42 7.88
CA ALA A 19 -1.72 -14.09 7.90
C ALA A 19 -1.85 -15.26 8.89
N HIS A 20 -0.75 -15.90 9.31
CA HIS A 20 -0.80 -17.18 10.05
C HIS A 20 -0.09 -17.18 11.41
N LYS A 21 0.83 -16.24 11.66
CA LYS A 21 1.70 -16.28 12.85
C LYS A 21 1.61 -15.03 13.71
N ASN A 22 1.25 -13.89 13.13
CA ASN A 22 1.17 -12.63 13.84
C ASN A 22 -0.25 -12.33 14.31
N TYR A 23 -0.36 -11.58 15.41
CA TYR A 23 -1.62 -10.97 15.84
C TYR A 23 -1.82 -9.66 15.09
N GLU A 24 -2.49 -9.74 13.94
CA GLU A 24 -2.72 -8.59 13.07
C GLU A 24 -4.15 -8.07 13.19
N THR A 25 -4.33 -6.76 13.05
CA THR A 25 -5.66 -6.13 12.97
C THR A 25 -5.98 -5.80 11.52
N ARG A 26 -7.25 -5.96 11.14
CA ARG A 26 -7.79 -5.52 9.84
C ARG A 26 -9.16 -4.87 10.02
N ILE A 27 -9.32 -3.68 9.47
CA ILE A 27 -10.54 -2.90 9.47
C ILE A 27 -11.04 -2.78 8.03
N ARG A 28 -12.35 -3.00 7.83
CA ARG A 28 -13.03 -2.71 6.58
C ARG A 28 -13.72 -1.36 6.69
N ILE A 29 -13.40 -0.44 5.78
CA ILE A 29 -13.99 0.88 5.68
C ILE A 29 -14.90 0.90 4.46
N ALA A 30 -16.11 1.40 4.64
CA ALA A 30 -17.08 1.66 3.56
C ALA A 30 -17.76 3.04 3.73
N ASP A 31 -17.25 3.88 4.65
CA ASP A 31 -17.72 5.25 4.81
C ASP A 31 -17.28 6.08 3.61
N ARG A 32 -18.22 6.75 2.95
CA ARG A 32 -17.97 7.46 1.69
C ARG A 32 -16.97 8.59 1.85
N LYS A 33 -16.97 9.30 2.99
CA LYS A 33 -16.04 10.40 3.23
C LYS A 33 -14.62 9.85 3.40
N ALA A 34 -14.45 8.86 4.27
CA ALA A 34 -13.16 8.21 4.50
C ALA A 34 -12.60 7.58 3.21
N ILE A 35 -13.44 6.94 2.40
CA ILE A 35 -13.01 6.37 1.12
C ILE A 35 -12.55 7.45 0.14
N LYS A 36 -13.24 8.59 0.08
CA LYS A 36 -12.81 9.72 -0.76
C LYS A 36 -11.45 10.27 -0.32
N GLU A 37 -11.25 10.44 0.98
CA GLU A 37 -9.97 10.90 1.55
C GLU A 37 -8.84 9.91 1.23
N LEU A 38 -9.08 8.61 1.39
CA LEU A 38 -8.09 7.57 1.07
C LEU A 38 -7.72 7.53 -0.41
N ASN A 39 -8.68 7.68 -1.32
CA ASN A 39 -8.36 7.75 -2.76
C ASN A 39 -7.46 8.95 -3.06
N SER A 40 -7.78 10.13 -2.51
CA SER A 40 -6.97 11.33 -2.71
C SER A 40 -5.54 11.19 -2.17
N GLU A 41 -5.37 10.49 -1.06
CA GLU A 41 -4.05 10.16 -0.51
C GLU A 41 -3.28 9.23 -1.46
N PHE A 42 -3.94 8.18 -1.97
CA PHE A 42 -3.34 7.28 -2.96
C PHE A 42 -2.90 8.03 -4.22
N ASP A 43 -3.76 8.89 -4.78
CA ASP A 43 -3.43 9.70 -5.96
C ASP A 43 -2.21 10.59 -5.68
N THR A 44 -2.17 11.24 -4.51
CA THR A 44 -1.04 12.07 -4.09
C THR A 44 0.26 11.28 -3.96
N LEU A 45 0.20 10.02 -3.50
CA LEU A 45 1.37 9.16 -3.38
C LEU A 45 1.89 8.71 -4.75
N PHE A 46 1.01 8.43 -5.70
CA PHE A 46 1.39 8.03 -7.06
C PHE A 46 1.93 9.20 -7.89
N ASP A 47 1.31 10.37 -7.77
CA ASP A 47 1.65 11.56 -8.56
C ASP A 47 2.66 12.49 -7.83
N ASN A 48 3.42 11.96 -6.87
CA ASN A 48 4.37 12.75 -6.11
C ASN A 48 5.67 12.96 -6.89
N GLU A 49 5.90 14.18 -7.37
CA GLU A 49 7.13 14.59 -8.07
C GLU A 49 8.42 14.40 -7.25
N ASN A 50 8.32 14.26 -5.91
CA ASN A 50 9.47 13.99 -5.04
C ASN A 50 9.82 12.50 -4.93
N TYR A 51 8.96 11.60 -5.40
CA TYR A 51 9.33 10.19 -5.50
C TYR A 51 10.06 9.93 -6.81
N LEU A 52 11.20 9.26 -6.69
CA LEU A 52 11.97 8.83 -7.86
C LEU A 52 11.17 7.77 -8.61
N GLU A 53 10.57 8.17 -9.72
CA GLU A 53 10.10 7.22 -10.72
C GLU A 53 11.32 6.50 -11.28
N LYS A 54 11.32 5.18 -11.14
CA LYS A 54 12.40 4.30 -11.59
C LYS A 54 11.80 3.07 -12.19
N GLU A 55 12.42 2.57 -13.26
CA GLU A 55 12.04 1.28 -13.80
C GLU A 55 12.29 0.17 -12.78
N LEU A 56 11.52 -0.91 -12.88
CA LEU A 56 11.67 -2.08 -12.01
C LEU A 56 13.10 -2.65 -12.05
N SER A 57 13.76 -2.55 -13.21
CA SER A 57 15.15 -2.93 -13.45
C SER A 57 16.14 -2.14 -12.58
N GLU A 58 15.91 -0.83 -12.43
CA GLU A 58 16.72 0.08 -11.63
C GLU A 58 16.54 -0.16 -10.12
N TRP A 59 15.31 -0.51 -9.70
CA TRP A 59 15.06 -0.95 -8.32
C TRP A 59 15.80 -2.24 -8.01
N GLY A 60 15.71 -3.26 -8.88
CA GLY A 60 16.38 -4.55 -8.70
C GLY A 60 17.89 -4.44 -8.64
N GLY A 61 18.48 -3.56 -9.45
CA GLY A 61 19.93 -3.32 -9.48
C GLY A 61 20.51 -2.81 -8.15
N ASN A 62 19.75 -2.05 -7.37
CA ASN A 62 20.21 -1.54 -6.06
C ASN A 62 20.05 -2.57 -4.93
N CYS A 63 19.05 -3.46 -5.04
CA CYS A 63 18.89 -4.57 -4.10
C CYS A 63 19.98 -5.65 -4.27
N MET A 64 20.45 -5.89 -5.49
CA MET A 64 21.50 -6.88 -5.75
C MET A 64 22.93 -6.41 -5.42
N LYS A 65 23.18 -5.10 -5.36
CA LYS A 65 24.51 -4.54 -5.03
C LYS A 65 24.81 -4.50 -3.53
N SER A 66 23.79 -4.74 -2.70
CA SER A 66 23.90 -4.70 -1.23
C SER A 66 23.92 -6.09 -0.58
N ALA A 67 24.06 -7.15 -1.40
CA ALA A 67 24.11 -8.55 -0.99
C ALA A 67 25.53 -9.12 -1.15
#